data_AF-A0A8C3SLM0-F1
#
_entry.id   AF-A0A8C3SLM0-F1
#
_cell.length_a   1.000
_cell.length_b   1.000
_cell.length_c   1.000
_cell.angle_alpha   90.00
_cell.angle_beta   90.00
_cell.angle_gamma   90.00
#
_symmetry.space_group_name_H-M   'P 1'
#
loop_
_entity.id
_entity.type
_entity.pdbx_description
1 polymer ?
#
loop_
_entity_poly.entity_id
_entity_poly.type
_entity_poly.pdbx_seq_one_letter_code
_entity_poly.pdbx_strand_id
1 'polypeptide(L)'
;VAAVVSPRHIHCGAAHPAVGQWRVQQGLAPSLAGYGPLQDLPDWAFVDGRPAPPWKGQIRRRQEDEAFARRVAMLEQEMERGRRHWQVQQRQQQETRERKRQHQLQPHLRPPSHLI
;
A
#
# COMPACT_ATOMS: atom_id res chain seq x y z
N VAL A 1 61.14 -0.08 13.91
CA VAL A 1 60.49 -0.55 12.67
C VAL A 1 59.04 -0.85 13.03
N ALA A 2 58.10 0.04 12.69
CA ALA A 2 56.69 -0.12 13.07
C ALA A 2 56.03 -1.09 12.08
N ALA A 3 55.56 -2.24 12.56
CA ALA A 3 54.82 -3.19 11.75
C ALA A 3 53.42 -2.62 11.47
N VAL A 4 53.17 -2.25 10.22
CA VAL A 4 51.83 -1.90 9.75
C VAL A 4 51.03 -3.20 9.69
N VAL A 5 50.09 -3.37 10.62
CA VAL A 5 49.13 -4.47 10.60
C VAL A 5 48.16 -4.21 9.44
N SER A 6 48.25 -5.03 8.39
CA SER A 6 47.32 -5.03 7.27
C SER A 6 45.90 -5.30 7.76
N PRO A 7 44.89 -4.50 7.36
CA PRO A 7 43.51 -4.74 7.79
C PRO A 7 43.05 -6.11 7.30
N ARG A 8 42.59 -6.95 8.25
CA ARG A 8 41.98 -8.25 7.94
C ARG A 8 40.81 -8.03 6.98
N HIS A 9 40.82 -8.76 5.87
CA HIS A 9 39.78 -8.75 4.84
C HIS A 9 38.39 -8.96 5.48
N ILE A 10 37.55 -7.91 5.48
CA ILE A 10 36.16 -8.02 5.91
C ILE A 10 35.41 -8.65 4.74
N HIS A 11 34.95 -9.90 4.90
CA HIS A 11 34.04 -10.51 3.95
C HIS A 11 32.69 -9.80 4.01
N CYS A 12 32.51 -8.78 3.17
CA CYS A 12 31.20 -8.26 2.80
C CYS A 12 30.57 -9.18 1.75
N GLY A 13 30.28 -10.43 2.10
CA GLY A 13 29.59 -11.35 1.21
C GLY A 13 28.12 -10.96 1.10
N ALA A 14 27.70 -10.44 -0.05
CA ALA A 14 26.28 -10.42 -0.39
C ALA A 14 25.74 -11.85 -0.25
N ALA A 15 24.55 -12.01 0.36
CA ALA A 15 23.93 -13.34 0.47
C ALA A 15 23.90 -13.98 -0.92
N HIS A 16 24.38 -15.23 -1.02
CA HIS A 16 24.38 -15.96 -2.28
C HIS A 16 22.98 -15.84 -2.92
N PRO A 17 22.83 -15.47 -4.20
CA PRO A 17 21.52 -15.15 -4.78
C PRO A 17 20.44 -16.22 -4.50
N ALA A 18 20.84 -17.50 -4.49
CA ALA A 18 19.98 -18.61 -4.11
C ALA A 18 19.37 -18.50 -2.70
N VAL A 19 20.14 -18.01 -1.72
CA VAL A 19 19.68 -17.81 -0.32
C VAL A 19 18.71 -16.63 -0.23
N GLY A 20 18.98 -15.54 -0.96
CA GLY A 20 18.06 -14.40 -1.03
C GLY A 20 16.70 -14.80 -1.62
N GLN A 21 16.72 -15.59 -2.70
CA GLN A 21 15.49 -16.10 -3.33
C GLN A 21 14.72 -17.04 -2.39
N TRP A 22 15.40 -17.97 -1.73
CA TRP A 22 14.77 -18.84 -0.73
C TRP A 22 14.10 -18.01 0.39
N ARG A 23 14.78 -16.98 0.90
CA ARG A 23 14.21 -16.07 1.92
C ARG A 23 12.93 -15.38 1.44
N VAL A 24 12.92 -14.87 0.22
CA VAL A 24 11.72 -14.25 -0.37
C VAL A 24 10.59 -15.28 -0.50
N GLN A 25 10.89 -16.52 -0.89
CA GLN A 25 9.89 -17.60 -0.93
C GLN A 25 9.32 -17.92 0.47
N GLN A 26 10.09 -17.69 1.53
CA GLN A 26 9.62 -17.81 2.92
C GLN A 26 8.94 -16.54 3.45
N GLY A 27 8.73 -15.51 2.62
CA GLY A 27 8.14 -14.23 3.06
C GLY A 27 9.07 -13.37 3.92
N LEU A 28 10.39 -13.61 3.84
CA LEU A 28 11.41 -12.85 4.57
C LEU A 28 12.08 -11.81 3.66
N ALA A 29 12.76 -10.84 4.29
CA ALA A 29 13.62 -9.93 3.57
C ALA A 29 14.74 -10.70 2.81
N PRO A 30 15.06 -10.28 1.57
CA PRO A 30 16.07 -10.94 0.73
C PRO A 30 17.49 -10.85 1.33
N SER A 31 17.73 -9.85 2.17
CA SER A 31 18.99 -9.66 2.90
C SER A 31 18.73 -9.54 4.40
N LEU A 32 19.76 -9.88 5.20
CA LEU A 32 19.72 -9.74 6.67
C LEU A 32 19.71 -8.28 7.14
N ALA A 33 20.06 -7.34 6.26
CA ALA A 33 20.02 -5.91 6.51
C ALA A 33 18.65 -5.27 6.17
N GLY A 34 17.70 -6.06 5.65
CA GLY A 34 16.34 -5.61 5.40
C GLY A 34 15.47 -5.57 6.67
N TYR A 35 14.15 -5.54 6.49
CA TYR A 35 13.21 -5.60 7.61
C TYR A 35 13.32 -6.93 8.38
N GLY A 36 13.03 -6.89 9.68
CA GLY A 36 13.01 -8.09 10.52
C GLY A 36 13.62 -7.87 11.90
N PRO A 37 13.50 -8.89 12.78
CA PRO A 37 13.84 -8.73 14.19
C PRO A 37 15.31 -8.36 14.41
N LEU A 38 16.22 -8.78 13.54
CA LEU A 38 17.65 -8.45 13.64
C LEU A 38 17.92 -6.95 13.45
N GLN A 39 17.06 -6.23 12.73
CA GLN A 39 17.24 -4.80 12.42
C GLN A 39 16.27 -3.89 13.18
N ASP A 40 15.13 -4.43 13.60
CA ASP A 40 14.03 -3.67 14.20
C ASP A 40 14.01 -3.75 15.74
N LEU A 41 14.61 -4.78 16.33
CA LEU A 41 14.78 -4.86 17.79
C LEU A 41 16.07 -4.15 18.22
N PRO A 42 16.08 -3.60 19.46
CA PRO A 42 17.27 -3.02 20.02
C PRO A 42 18.30 -4.11 20.39
N ASP A 43 19.57 -3.83 20.14
CA ASP A 43 20.69 -4.74 20.46
C ASP A 43 20.94 -4.88 21.98
N TRP A 44 20.40 -3.99 22.81
CA TRP A 44 20.58 -3.97 24.25
C TRP A 44 19.35 -3.38 24.96
N ALA A 45 19.27 -3.59 26.27
CA ALA A 45 18.27 -2.96 27.15
C ALA A 45 18.89 -2.68 28.53
N PHE A 46 18.27 -1.80 29.32
CA PHE A 46 18.70 -1.58 30.70
C PHE A 46 18.37 -2.80 31.56
N VAL A 47 19.20 -3.10 32.57
CA VAL A 47 18.97 -4.21 33.52
C VAL A 47 17.63 -4.08 34.25
N ASP A 48 17.18 -2.84 34.49
CA ASP A 48 15.89 -2.53 35.11
C ASP A 48 14.67 -2.82 34.19
N GLY A 49 14.90 -3.31 32.97
CA GLY A 49 13.85 -3.58 31.98
C GLY A 49 13.37 -2.35 31.20
N ARG A 50 13.98 -1.17 31.41
CA ARG A 50 13.72 0.00 30.57
C ARG A 50 14.21 -0.26 29.13
N PRO A 51 13.42 0.11 28.10
CA PRO A 51 13.84 -0.09 26.73
C PRO A 51 15.02 0.82 26.38
N ALA A 52 15.88 0.34 25.48
CA ALA A 52 16.91 1.20 24.91
C ALA A 52 16.28 2.35 24.11
N PRO A 53 16.87 3.55 24.14
CA PRO A 53 16.43 4.64 23.29
C PRO A 53 16.56 4.26 21.81
N PRO A 54 15.59 4.62 20.96
CA PRO A 54 15.63 4.26 19.54
C PRO A 54 16.77 5.00 18.82
N TRP A 55 17.51 4.29 17.96
CA TRP A 55 18.57 4.90 17.15
C TRP A 55 18.01 5.60 15.90
N LYS A 56 18.80 6.52 15.34
CA LYS A 56 18.42 7.37 14.19
C LYS A 56 17.85 6.57 13.00
N GLY A 57 18.47 5.42 12.68
CA GLY A 57 18.02 4.54 11.60
C GLY A 57 16.62 3.92 11.81
N GLN A 58 16.26 3.55 13.04
CA GLN A 58 14.95 2.97 13.38
C GLN A 58 13.87 4.04 13.31
N ILE A 59 14.18 5.25 13.81
CA ILE A 59 13.28 6.41 13.70
C ILE A 59 13.01 6.74 12.23
N ARG A 60 14.06 6.82 11.41
CA ARG A 60 13.95 7.10 9.97
C ARG A 60 13.11 6.04 9.26
N ARG A 61 13.38 4.75 9.49
CA ARG A 61 12.60 3.64 8.90
C ARG A 61 11.12 3.73 9.26
N ARG A 62 10.80 3.95 10.54
CA ARG A 62 9.40 4.12 10.98
C ARG A 62 8.71 5.30 10.29
N GLN A 63 9.40 6.43 10.10
CA GLN A 63 8.85 7.58 9.39
C GLN A 63 8.63 7.29 7.90
N GLU A 64 9.55 6.59 7.26
CA GLU A 64 9.42 6.14 5.87
C GLU A 64 8.23 5.19 5.70
N ASP A 65 8.08 4.22 6.61
CA ASP A 65 6.96 3.27 6.63
C ASP A 65 5.62 3.97 6.84
N GLU A 66 5.57 4.94 7.76
CA GLU A 66 4.38 5.74 8.00
C GLU A 66 3.99 6.58 6.79
N ALA A 67 4.97 7.26 6.16
CA ALA A 67 4.74 8.04 4.95
C ALA A 67 4.24 7.17 3.81
N PHE A 68 4.78 5.96 3.67
CA PHE A 68 4.35 4.97 2.70
C PHE A 68 2.91 4.52 2.95
N ALA A 69 2.56 4.13 4.18
CA ALA A 69 1.22 3.70 4.55
C ALA A 69 0.17 4.80 4.30
N ARG A 70 0.49 6.06 4.66
CA ARG A 70 -0.38 7.21 4.39
C ARG A 70 -0.64 7.39 2.89
N ARG A 71 0.39 7.20 2.05
CA ARG A 71 0.26 7.30 0.58
C ARG A 71 -0.63 6.20 0.02
N VAL A 72 -0.47 4.96 0.48
CA VAL A 72 -1.31 3.83 0.05
C VAL A 72 -2.78 4.12 0.36
N ALA A 73 -3.10 4.54 1.59
CA ALA A 73 -4.46 4.85 1.99
C ALA A 73 -5.08 6.02 1.18
N MET A 74 -4.28 7.06 0.89
CA MET A 74 -4.72 8.17 0.04
C MET A 74 -5.11 7.68 -1.36
N LEU A 75 -4.23 6.92 -2.02
CA LEU A 75 -4.46 6.43 -3.38
C LEU A 75 -5.67 5.49 -3.45
N GLU A 76 -5.85 4.63 -2.46
CA GLU A 76 -7.02 3.77 -2.35
C GLU A 76 -8.31 4.60 -2.28
N GLN A 77 -8.31 5.66 -1.46
CA GLN A 77 -9.46 6.55 -1.33
C GLN A 77 -9.76 7.29 -2.63
N GLU A 78 -8.75 7.78 -3.34
CA GLU A 78 -8.92 8.46 -4.64
C GLU A 78 -9.51 7.52 -5.69
N MET A 79 -8.98 6.30 -5.79
CA MET A 79 -9.49 5.27 -6.69
C MET A 79 -10.95 4.92 -6.37
N GLU A 80 -11.27 4.72 -5.08
CA GLU A 80 -12.62 4.39 -4.64
C GLU A 80 -13.61 5.53 -4.95
N ARG A 81 -13.22 6.79 -4.71
CA ARG A 81 -14.00 7.96 -5.11
C ARG A 81 -14.25 7.95 -6.62
N GLY A 82 -13.21 7.78 -7.44
CA GLY A 82 -13.34 7.74 -8.90
C GLY A 82 -14.32 6.65 -9.36
N ARG A 83 -14.20 5.45 -8.79
CA ARG A 83 -15.09 4.31 -9.09
C ARG A 83 -16.54 4.61 -8.72
N ARG A 84 -16.79 5.18 -7.54
CA ARG A 84 -18.13 5.57 -7.08
C ARG A 84 -18.77 6.59 -8.01
N HIS A 85 -18.03 7.65 -8.35
CA HIS A 85 -18.52 8.67 -9.27
C HIS A 85 -18.88 8.05 -10.62
N TRP A 86 -18.02 7.22 -11.20
CA TRP A 86 -18.31 6.54 -12.46
C TRP A 86 -19.54 5.65 -12.37
N GLN A 87 -19.69 4.85 -11.31
CA GLN A 87 -20.86 3.99 -11.13
C GLN A 87 -22.17 4.79 -11.02
N VAL A 88 -22.16 5.92 -10.31
CA VAL A 88 -23.33 6.81 -10.21
C VAL A 88 -23.68 7.39 -11.58
N GLN A 89 -22.69 7.86 -12.34
CA GLN A 89 -22.89 8.38 -13.68
C GLN A 89 -23.47 7.31 -14.63
N GLN A 90 -22.99 6.07 -14.54
CA GLN A 90 -23.54 4.96 -15.34
C GLN A 90 -25.01 4.68 -15.00
N ARG A 91 -25.36 4.63 -13.71
CA ARG A 91 -26.76 4.44 -13.26
C ARG A 91 -27.66 5.56 -13.76
N GLN A 92 -27.25 6.82 -13.62
CA GLN A 92 -28.01 7.97 -14.12
C GLN A 92 -28.21 7.92 -15.64
N GLN A 93 -27.19 7.50 -16.39
CA GLN A 93 -27.32 7.33 -17.83
C GLN A 93 -28.30 6.21 -18.20
N GLN A 94 -28.28 5.09 -17.48
CA GLN A 94 -29.24 4.00 -17.67
C GLN A 94 -30.67 4.47 -17.38
N GLU A 95 -30.90 5.10 -16.23
CA GLU A 95 -32.20 5.66 -15.85
C GLU A 95 -32.71 6.69 -16.86
N THR A 96 -31.83 7.58 -17.34
CA THR A 96 -32.20 8.57 -18.35
C THR A 96 -32.57 7.91 -19.68
N ARG A 97 -31.85 6.87 -20.09
CA ARG A 97 -32.16 6.09 -21.30
C ARG A 97 -33.49 5.33 -21.14
N GLU A 98 -33.76 4.79 -19.97
CA GLU A 98 -35.02 4.10 -19.67
C GLU A 98 -36.19 5.07 -19.63
N ARG A 99 -36.05 6.22 -18.96
CA ARG A 99 -37.05 7.30 -18.97
C ARG A 99 -37.37 7.75 -20.40
N LYS A 100 -36.33 8.00 -21.22
CA LYS A 100 -36.52 8.36 -22.63
C LYS A 100 -37.26 7.27 -23.40
N ARG A 101 -36.92 5.99 -23.19
CA ARG A 101 -37.64 4.85 -23.78
C ARG A 101 -39.10 4.80 -23.33
N GLN A 102 -39.37 4.93 -22.04
CA GLN A 102 -40.74 4.96 -21.50
C GLN A 102 -41.56 6.11 -22.11
N HIS A 103 -41.01 7.31 -22.18
CA HIS A 103 -41.69 8.45 -22.82
C HIS A 103 -41.95 8.24 -24.31
N GLN A 104 -41.07 7.55 -25.04
CA GLN A 104 -41.31 7.18 -26.44
C GLN A 104 -42.41 6.13 -26.61
N LEU A 105 -42.56 5.24 -25.62
CA LEU A 105 -43.59 4.20 -25.62
C LEU A 105 -44.93 4.69 -25.07
N GLN A 106 -45.02 5.90 -24.50
CA GLN A 106 -46.29 6.48 -24.08
C GLN A 106 -47.11 6.85 -25.32
N PRO A 107 -48.31 6.29 -25.48
CA PRO A 107 -49.16 6.63 -26.62
C PRO A 107 -49.70 8.06 -26.44
N HIS A 108 -49.63 8.87 -27.50
CA HIS A 108 -50.28 10.18 -27.56
C HIS A 108 -51.80 9.98 -27.74
N LEU A 109 -52.47 9.52 -26.70
CA LEU A 109 -53.93 9.38 -26.68
C LEU A 109 -54.54 10.63 -26.08
N ARG A 110 -55.02 11.53 -26.95
CA ARG A 110 -56.06 12.48 -26.55
C ARG A 110 -57.33 11.63 -26.33
N PRO A 111 -57.96 11.65 -25.14
CA PRO A 111 -59.16 10.88 -24.90
C PRO A 111 -60.21 11.27 -25.94
N PRO A 112 -60.90 10.30 -26.57
CA PRO A 112 -61.85 10.61 -27.63
C PRO A 112 -63.04 11.37 -27.03
N SER A 113 -63.51 12.38 -27.77
CA SER A 113 -64.44 13.42 -27.31
C SER A 113 -65.83 12.96 -26.86
N HIS A 114 -66.14 11.67 -26.96
CA HIS A 114 -67.41 11.07 -26.53
C HIS A 114 -67.43 10.66 -25.06
N LEU A 115 -66.37 10.94 -24.30
CA LEU A 115 -66.25 10.65 -22.86
C LEU A 115 -66.36 11.91 -21.97
N ILE A 116 -66.85 13.03 -22.50
CA ILE A 116 -67.12 14.29 -21.77
C ILE A 116 -68.59 14.65 -21.90
#